data_AF-A0A4Q6XTN1-F1
#
_entry.id   AF-A0A4Q6XTN1-F1
#
_cell.length_a   1.000
_cell.length_b   1.000
_cell.length_c   1.000
_cell.angle_alpha   90.00
_cell.angle_beta   90.00
_cell.angle_gamma   90.00
#
_symmetry.space_group_name_H-M   'P 1'
#
loop_
_entity.id
_entity.type
_entity.pdbx_description
1 polymer ?
#
loop_
_entity_poly.entity_id
_entity_poly.type
_entity_poly.pdbx_seq_one_letter_code
_entity_poly.pdbx_strand_id
1 'polypeptide(L)'
;MRRFFIGILVLALGANPLLAQQIAPFKENDRVVFLGNSITDGGHYHAYVWLYYMTRFPTMNLTILNAGIGGDRVGDMLKRLDGDVFSKQPTVLFTTFGMNDSGYFEYNGAEPEKFADEKVEESHNGYKQMEERYKGLVGTRIVLLGSSPYDEDVVIPDNTSLKNKNKAMQRIVDFQRASATANKWEFLDFNEPMTAISKRVQKEDPSFTLSGTDRVHPDLDGHMVMAYLLLKAQGFSGQKVAEMEIDVSNQKIINASNCNLSDIVKTGTGWSFDYHANALPYPLDTVARGWGSKKSQFDALAVVPFMEEMNQELLIVKGLKGNYKLLIDGEEIGKWSAAEFAKGINLATLDNTPQYQQALRIMHLNEERWEIERRFREYAWVQYNFFQPKGLLDANNRRAIEVLDQYKEKDGWLRAKRDLYSKAMFPEVRQAWQHEINVLLQTIKHVSIPKTRKISLVRN
;
A
#
# COMPACT_ATOMS: atom_id res chain seq x y z
N MET A 1 -62.94 -16.65 29.23
CA MET A 1 -62.54 -15.29 28.78
C MET A 1 -61.02 -15.25 28.60
N ARG A 2 -60.58 -14.62 27.51
CA ARG A 2 -59.29 -14.80 26.82
C ARG A 2 -58.05 -14.55 27.70
N ARG A 3 -57.09 -15.48 27.66
CA ARG A 3 -55.73 -15.31 28.16
C ARG A 3 -54.91 -14.55 27.11
N PHE A 4 -54.45 -13.34 27.43
CA PHE A 4 -53.48 -12.61 26.62
C PHE A 4 -52.06 -13.08 26.99
N PHE A 5 -51.40 -13.78 26.08
CA PHE A 5 -49.95 -13.96 26.12
C PHE A 5 -49.32 -12.82 25.33
N ILE A 6 -48.65 -11.90 26.02
CA ILE A 6 -47.78 -10.90 25.39
C ILE A 6 -46.43 -11.59 25.17
N GLY A 7 -46.18 -12.03 23.93
CA GLY A 7 -44.86 -12.47 23.51
C GLY A 7 -44.00 -11.25 23.18
N ILE A 8 -43.01 -10.95 24.01
CA ILE A 8 -41.94 -10.00 23.69
C ILE A 8 -41.00 -10.71 22.70
N LEU A 9 -41.09 -10.33 21.43
CA LEU A 9 -40.13 -10.71 20.41
C LEU A 9 -38.87 -9.85 20.61
N VAL A 10 -37.87 -10.39 21.31
CA VAL A 10 -36.53 -9.81 21.34
C VAL A 10 -35.89 -10.06 19.97
N LEU A 11 -36.02 -9.09 19.07
CA LEU A 11 -35.19 -8.98 17.89
C LEU A 11 -33.76 -8.69 18.36
N ALA A 12 -32.96 -9.75 18.49
CA ALA A 12 -31.53 -9.63 18.59
C ALA A 12 -31.01 -9.09 17.24
N LEU A 13 -30.90 -7.76 17.15
CA LEU A 13 -30.05 -7.10 16.16
C LEU A 13 -28.61 -7.42 16.52
N GLY A 14 -28.17 -8.62 16.16
CA GLY A 14 -26.75 -8.94 16.07
C GLY A 14 -26.16 -8.05 14.99
N ALA A 15 -25.50 -6.96 15.41
CA ALA A 15 -24.55 -6.28 14.55
C ALA A 15 -23.45 -7.31 14.25
N ASN A 16 -23.46 -7.89 13.06
CA ASN A 16 -22.31 -8.61 12.52
C ASN A 16 -21.21 -7.57 12.28
N PRO A 17 -20.09 -7.55 13.03
CA PRO A 17 -18.93 -6.78 12.63
C PRO A 17 -18.11 -7.65 11.66
N LEU A 18 -18.75 -8.22 10.64
CA LEU A 18 -18.06 -8.62 9.43
C LEU A 18 -18.28 -7.46 8.48
N LEU A 19 -17.41 -6.45 8.58
CA LEU A 19 -17.07 -5.71 7.36
C LEU A 19 -16.54 -6.78 6.41
N ALA A 20 -17.38 -7.21 5.47
CA ALA A 20 -17.08 -8.31 4.59
C ALA A 20 -15.76 -8.00 3.89
N GLN A 21 -14.75 -8.82 4.17
CA GLN A 21 -13.49 -8.80 3.45
C GLN A 21 -13.77 -8.80 1.95
N GLN A 22 -13.35 -7.74 1.26
CA GLN A 22 -13.64 -7.56 -0.17
C GLN A 22 -12.55 -8.20 -1.04
N ILE A 23 -11.33 -8.24 -0.52
CA ILE A 23 -10.15 -8.78 -1.19
C ILE A 23 -9.57 -9.89 -0.32
N ALA A 24 -9.35 -11.10 -0.83
CA ALA A 24 -8.65 -12.14 -0.09
C ALA A 24 -7.19 -11.72 0.16
N PRO A 25 -6.62 -12.05 1.34
CA PRO A 25 -5.24 -11.68 1.65
C PRO A 25 -4.30 -12.48 0.76
N PHE A 26 -3.05 -12.05 0.66
CA PHE A 26 -2.04 -12.82 -0.03
C PHE A 26 -1.67 -14.07 0.75
N LYS A 27 -1.25 -15.09 0.01
CA LYS A 27 -0.93 -16.41 0.53
C LYS A 27 0.53 -16.74 0.24
N GLU A 28 1.00 -17.80 0.89
CA GLU A 28 2.31 -18.38 0.63
C GLU A 28 2.51 -18.65 -0.87
N ASN A 29 3.66 -18.21 -1.38
CA ASN A 29 4.10 -18.25 -2.77
C ASN A 29 3.29 -17.39 -3.76
N ASP A 30 2.48 -16.44 -3.29
CA ASP A 30 1.83 -15.50 -4.20
C ASP A 30 2.85 -14.63 -4.95
N ARG A 31 2.56 -14.43 -6.24
CA ARG A 31 3.20 -13.46 -7.12
C ARG A 31 2.15 -12.43 -7.50
N VAL A 32 2.20 -11.30 -6.82
CA VAL A 32 1.21 -10.24 -6.93
C VAL A 32 1.73 -9.16 -7.87
N VAL A 33 1.06 -8.95 -8.99
CA VAL A 33 1.42 -7.91 -9.95
C VAL A 33 0.42 -6.77 -9.85
N PHE A 34 0.91 -5.54 -9.69
CA PHE A 34 0.11 -4.31 -9.73
C PHE A 34 0.28 -3.64 -11.09
N LEU A 35 -0.67 -3.86 -11.99
CA LEU A 35 -0.78 -3.18 -13.27
C LEU A 35 -1.46 -1.83 -13.10
N GLY A 36 -0.83 -0.76 -13.58
CA GLY A 36 -1.44 0.56 -13.63
C GLY A 36 -0.67 1.60 -14.44
N ASN A 37 -0.99 2.86 -14.18
CA ASN A 37 -0.39 4.02 -14.84
C ASN A 37 0.73 4.66 -13.98
N SER A 38 0.96 5.97 -14.11
CA SER A 38 1.98 6.73 -13.35
C SER A 38 1.82 6.63 -11.83
N ILE A 39 0.58 6.54 -11.32
CA ILE A 39 0.29 6.40 -9.89
C ILE A 39 0.82 5.06 -9.36
N THR A 40 0.88 4.03 -10.22
CA THR A 40 1.46 2.73 -9.87
C THR A 40 2.95 2.67 -10.19
N ASP A 41 3.37 3.22 -11.33
CA ASP A 41 4.77 3.28 -11.76
C ASP A 41 5.62 3.97 -10.69
N GLY A 42 5.33 5.25 -10.43
CA GLY A 42 6.11 6.09 -9.54
C GLY A 42 5.63 6.12 -8.08
N GLY A 43 4.57 5.38 -7.76
CA GLY A 43 3.98 5.35 -6.44
C GLY A 43 4.50 4.24 -5.53
N HIS A 44 4.11 4.31 -4.26
CA HIS A 44 4.60 3.42 -3.20
C HIS A 44 3.53 2.51 -2.59
N TYR A 45 2.25 2.64 -2.96
CA TYR A 45 1.17 1.91 -2.28
C TYR A 45 1.38 0.38 -2.29
N HIS A 46 1.89 -0.18 -3.40
CA HIS A 46 2.23 -1.60 -3.51
C HIS A 46 3.44 -1.98 -2.64
N ALA A 47 4.45 -1.13 -2.55
CA ALA A 47 5.61 -1.31 -1.67
C ALA A 47 5.23 -1.22 -0.18
N TYR A 48 4.29 -0.35 0.18
CA TYR A 48 3.77 -0.20 1.54
C TYR A 48 2.91 -1.39 1.95
N VAL A 49 2.12 -1.94 1.02
CA VAL A 49 1.43 -3.22 1.23
C VAL A 49 2.46 -4.34 1.41
N TRP A 50 3.52 -4.41 0.59
CA TRP A 50 4.55 -5.44 0.78
C TRP A 50 5.26 -5.31 2.13
N LEU A 51 5.58 -4.09 2.55
CA LEU A 51 6.16 -3.82 3.86
C LEU A 51 5.28 -4.33 5.01
N TYR A 52 3.95 -4.26 4.85
CA TYR A 52 3.02 -4.84 5.82
C TYR A 52 3.19 -6.35 5.88
N TYR A 53 3.19 -7.03 4.73
CA TYR A 53 3.38 -8.48 4.73
C TYR A 53 4.78 -8.90 5.22
N MET A 54 5.83 -8.16 4.89
CA MET A 54 7.19 -8.42 5.37
C MET A 54 7.29 -8.34 6.90
N THR A 55 6.58 -7.42 7.54
CA THR A 55 6.64 -7.21 9.00
C THR A 55 5.61 -8.05 9.75
N ARG A 56 4.42 -8.26 9.16
CA ARG A 56 3.29 -8.97 9.78
C ARG A 56 3.29 -10.48 9.56
N PHE A 57 3.88 -10.92 8.46
CA PHE A 57 3.96 -12.34 8.07
C PHE A 57 5.39 -12.68 7.63
N PRO A 58 6.39 -12.55 8.51
CA PRO A 58 7.82 -12.56 8.15
C PRO A 58 8.32 -13.90 7.57
N THR A 59 7.57 -14.98 7.78
CA THR A 59 7.89 -16.30 7.23
C THR A 59 7.24 -16.55 5.86
N MET A 60 6.31 -15.70 5.43
CA MET A 60 5.57 -15.87 4.18
C MET A 60 6.46 -15.57 2.97
N ASN A 61 6.57 -16.53 2.05
CA ASN A 61 7.19 -16.28 0.76
C ASN A 61 6.20 -15.54 -0.15
N LEU A 62 6.40 -14.24 -0.33
CA LEU A 62 5.55 -13.37 -1.14
C LEU A 62 6.40 -12.53 -2.08
N THR A 63 5.99 -12.41 -3.34
CA THR A 63 6.58 -11.47 -4.29
C THR A 63 5.53 -10.46 -4.73
N ILE A 64 5.80 -9.16 -4.57
CA ILE A 64 4.99 -8.08 -5.14
C ILE A 64 5.80 -7.40 -6.25
N LEU A 65 5.15 -7.13 -7.39
CA LEU A 65 5.79 -6.61 -8.59
C LEU A 65 5.02 -5.41 -9.14
N ASN A 66 5.74 -4.34 -9.44
CA ASN A 66 5.23 -3.16 -10.09
C ASN A 66 5.14 -3.40 -11.61
N ALA A 67 3.94 -3.22 -12.18
CA ALA A 67 3.68 -3.19 -13.62
C ALA A 67 2.96 -1.88 -14.01
N GLY A 68 3.24 -0.81 -13.28
CA GLY A 68 2.86 0.55 -13.64
C GLY A 68 3.77 1.12 -14.73
N ILE A 69 3.18 1.85 -15.68
CA ILE A 69 3.93 2.70 -16.63
C ILE A 69 3.26 4.07 -16.73
N GLY A 70 4.05 5.13 -16.54
CA GLY A 70 3.58 6.51 -16.63
C GLY A 70 2.93 6.86 -17.98
N GLY A 71 1.73 7.45 -17.91
CA GLY A 71 0.96 7.88 -19.08
C GLY A 71 0.02 6.83 -19.68
N ASP A 72 0.11 5.57 -19.24
CA ASP A 72 -0.72 4.49 -19.78
C ASP A 72 -2.22 4.77 -19.61
N ARG A 73 -2.96 4.54 -20.70
CA ARG A 73 -4.39 4.25 -20.69
C ARG A 73 -4.61 2.74 -20.78
N VAL A 74 -5.84 2.27 -20.61
CA VAL A 74 -6.17 0.83 -20.71
C VAL A 74 -5.72 0.20 -22.04
N GLY A 75 -5.77 0.96 -23.14
CA GLY A 75 -5.31 0.50 -24.45
C GLY A 75 -3.80 0.30 -24.54
N ASP A 76 -3.00 1.02 -23.76
CA ASP A 76 -1.54 0.86 -23.70
C ASP A 76 -1.16 -0.31 -22.79
N MET A 77 -1.84 -0.43 -21.64
CA MET A 77 -1.72 -1.59 -20.76
C MET A 77 -2.02 -2.90 -21.51
N LEU A 78 -3.06 -2.92 -22.36
CA LEU A 78 -3.41 -4.06 -23.22
C LEU A 78 -2.24 -4.52 -24.11
N LYS A 79 -1.51 -3.58 -24.73
CA LYS A 79 -0.40 -3.87 -25.67
C LYS A 79 0.80 -4.54 -24.99
N ARG A 80 0.92 -4.40 -23.68
CA ARG A 80 2.06 -4.92 -22.90
C ARG A 80 1.70 -6.03 -21.91
N LEU A 81 0.46 -6.52 -21.93
CA LEU A 81 0.04 -7.62 -21.06
C LEU A 81 0.99 -8.81 -21.17
N ASP A 82 1.29 -9.28 -22.38
CA ASP A 82 2.12 -10.46 -22.57
C ASP A 82 3.55 -10.26 -22.09
N GLY A 83 4.19 -9.17 -22.51
CA GLY A 83 5.62 -8.95 -22.28
C GLY A 83 5.98 -8.34 -20.93
N ASP A 84 5.08 -7.59 -20.28
CA ASP A 84 5.36 -6.90 -19.00
C ASP A 84 4.45 -7.32 -17.84
N VAL A 85 3.32 -7.98 -18.08
CA VAL A 85 2.38 -8.37 -17.00
C VAL A 85 2.35 -9.88 -16.83
N PHE A 86 1.96 -10.62 -17.87
CA PHE A 86 1.85 -12.07 -17.85
C PHE A 86 3.22 -12.76 -17.85
N SER A 87 4.25 -12.14 -18.44
CA SER A 87 5.64 -12.59 -18.32
C SER A 87 6.12 -12.68 -16.86
N LYS A 88 5.51 -11.93 -15.94
CA LYS A 88 5.78 -11.97 -14.50
C LYS A 88 5.09 -13.15 -13.79
N GLN A 89 4.24 -13.90 -14.49
CA GLN A 89 3.48 -15.06 -13.99
C GLN A 89 2.69 -14.73 -12.71
N PRO A 90 1.70 -13.83 -12.79
CA PRO A 90 0.91 -13.44 -11.62
C PRO A 90 0.04 -14.60 -11.12
N THR A 91 0.09 -14.86 -9.81
CA THR A 91 -0.96 -15.63 -9.11
C THR A 91 -2.11 -14.71 -8.69
N VAL A 92 -1.81 -13.41 -8.47
CA VAL A 92 -2.79 -12.35 -8.23
C VAL A 92 -2.44 -11.16 -9.11
N LEU A 93 -3.40 -10.68 -9.89
CA LEU A 93 -3.22 -9.51 -10.77
C LEU A 93 -4.18 -8.40 -10.33
N PHE A 94 -3.61 -7.34 -9.77
CA PHE A 94 -4.31 -6.09 -9.52
C PHE A 94 -4.23 -5.21 -10.76
N THR A 95 -5.36 -4.64 -11.20
CA THR A 95 -5.42 -3.73 -12.34
C THR A 95 -6.12 -2.44 -11.96
N THR A 96 -5.46 -1.30 -12.13
CA THR A 96 -6.04 0.04 -11.94
C THR A 96 -5.80 0.96 -13.14
N PHE A 97 -6.83 1.68 -13.56
CA PHE A 97 -6.76 2.64 -14.69
C PHE A 97 -7.90 3.67 -14.56
N GLY A 98 -7.98 4.63 -15.49
CA GLY A 98 -9.03 5.66 -15.50
C GLY A 98 -8.50 7.10 -15.44
N MET A 99 -7.37 7.32 -14.77
CA MET A 99 -6.80 8.68 -14.63
C MET A 99 -6.40 9.29 -15.99
N ASN A 100 -5.64 8.56 -16.82
CA ASN A 100 -5.28 9.02 -18.17
C ASN A 100 -6.41 8.81 -19.18
N ASP A 101 -7.20 7.75 -18.99
CA ASP A 101 -8.30 7.37 -19.86
C ASP A 101 -9.37 8.46 -19.92
N SER A 102 -9.68 9.08 -18.77
CA SER A 102 -10.67 10.14 -18.66
C SER A 102 -10.29 11.45 -19.38
N GLY A 103 -9.04 11.62 -19.84
CA GLY A 103 -8.59 12.85 -20.51
C GLY A 103 -8.29 14.02 -19.56
N TYR A 104 -7.93 15.20 -20.09
CA TYR A 104 -7.46 16.32 -19.26
C TYR A 104 -8.07 17.68 -19.64
N PHE A 105 -7.43 18.46 -20.50
CA PHE A 105 -7.72 19.90 -20.62
C PHE A 105 -9.10 20.21 -21.22
N GLU A 106 -9.68 19.29 -21.98
CA GLU A 106 -10.96 19.46 -22.66
C GLU A 106 -12.16 19.56 -21.71
N TYR A 107 -12.03 19.16 -20.44
CA TYR A 107 -13.04 19.40 -19.40
C TYR A 107 -13.30 20.89 -19.13
N ASN A 108 -12.37 21.76 -19.50
CA ASN A 108 -12.54 23.22 -19.42
C ASN A 108 -12.89 23.85 -20.79
N GLY A 109 -13.18 23.01 -21.79
CA GLY A 109 -13.57 23.42 -23.13
C GLY A 109 -15.08 23.65 -23.30
N ALA A 110 -15.54 23.69 -24.55
CA ALA A 110 -16.93 24.01 -24.90
C ALA A 110 -17.91 22.85 -24.67
N GLU A 111 -17.47 21.59 -24.80
CA GLU A 111 -18.33 20.40 -24.73
C GLU A 111 -17.81 19.33 -23.72
N PRO A 112 -17.65 19.66 -22.43
CA PRO A 112 -16.97 18.78 -21.47
C PRO A 112 -17.70 17.46 -21.19
N GLU A 113 -19.05 17.43 -21.20
CA GLU A 113 -19.80 16.19 -20.98
C GLU A 113 -19.69 15.24 -22.18
N LYS A 114 -19.70 15.77 -23.40
CA LYS A 114 -19.48 14.98 -24.62
C LYS A 114 -18.07 14.39 -24.66
N PHE A 115 -17.06 15.20 -24.30
CA PHE A 115 -15.70 14.71 -24.14
C PHE A 115 -15.61 13.58 -23.10
N ALA A 116 -16.28 13.73 -21.95
CA ALA A 116 -16.35 12.71 -20.92
C ALA A 116 -16.99 11.41 -21.45
N ASP A 117 -18.10 11.51 -22.19
CA ASP A 117 -18.78 10.36 -22.80
C ASP A 117 -17.86 9.60 -23.75
N GLU A 118 -17.19 10.31 -24.67
CA GLU A 118 -16.25 9.74 -25.62
C GLU A 118 -15.07 9.04 -24.92
N LYS A 119 -14.51 9.65 -23.88
CA LYS A 119 -13.37 9.10 -23.12
C LYS A 119 -13.74 7.88 -22.29
N VAL A 120 -14.90 7.89 -21.64
CA VAL A 120 -15.41 6.73 -20.89
C VAL A 120 -15.71 5.57 -21.85
N GLU A 121 -16.28 5.85 -23.02
CA GLU A 121 -16.53 4.83 -24.03
C GLU A 121 -15.23 4.24 -24.62
N GLU A 122 -14.25 5.08 -24.95
CA GLU A 122 -12.91 4.64 -25.39
C GLU A 122 -12.27 3.71 -24.36
N SER A 123 -12.29 4.11 -23.08
CA SER A 123 -11.77 3.30 -21.97
C SER A 123 -12.52 1.98 -21.83
N HIS A 124 -13.85 2.00 -21.87
CA HIS A 124 -14.66 0.78 -21.76
C HIS A 124 -14.40 -0.18 -22.93
N ASN A 125 -14.21 0.32 -24.15
CA ASN A 125 -13.90 -0.48 -25.32
C ASN A 125 -12.50 -1.12 -25.25
N GLY A 126 -11.50 -0.38 -24.78
CA GLY A 126 -10.17 -0.95 -24.52
C GLY A 126 -10.18 -1.97 -23.37
N TYR A 127 -10.94 -1.69 -22.32
CA TYR A 127 -11.11 -2.61 -21.19
C TYR A 127 -11.77 -3.93 -21.60
N LYS A 128 -12.80 -3.92 -22.45
CA LYS A 128 -13.42 -5.17 -22.94
C LYS A 128 -12.40 -6.11 -23.60
N GLN A 129 -11.44 -5.58 -24.35
CA GLN A 129 -10.37 -6.41 -24.93
C GLN A 129 -9.44 -6.96 -23.85
N MET A 130 -9.07 -6.16 -22.85
CA MET A 130 -8.26 -6.59 -21.71
C MET A 130 -8.98 -7.63 -20.84
N GLU A 131 -10.28 -7.46 -20.63
CA GLU A 131 -11.15 -8.40 -19.90
C GLU A 131 -11.13 -9.79 -20.54
N GLU A 132 -11.22 -9.87 -21.88
CA GLU A 132 -11.09 -11.14 -22.61
C GLU A 132 -9.73 -11.80 -22.40
N ARG A 133 -8.65 -11.02 -22.34
CA ARG A 133 -7.31 -11.54 -22.00
C ARG A 133 -7.28 -12.12 -20.59
N TYR A 134 -7.94 -11.48 -19.62
CA TYR A 134 -8.01 -11.95 -18.23
C TYR A 134 -8.85 -13.21 -18.06
N LYS A 135 -9.98 -13.34 -18.77
CA LYS A 135 -10.79 -14.56 -18.78
C LYS A 135 -10.02 -15.78 -19.29
N GLY A 136 -9.01 -15.57 -20.14
CA GLY A 136 -8.11 -16.61 -20.63
C GLY A 136 -7.01 -17.05 -19.64
N LEU A 137 -6.83 -16.36 -18.51
CA LEU A 137 -5.82 -16.73 -17.52
C LEU A 137 -6.30 -17.90 -16.65
N VAL A 138 -5.41 -18.87 -16.44
CA VAL A 138 -5.65 -20.02 -15.55
C VAL A 138 -4.78 -19.85 -14.31
N GLY A 139 -5.39 -19.97 -13.13
CA GLY A 139 -4.66 -19.89 -11.85
C GLY A 139 -4.28 -18.47 -11.41
N THR A 140 -4.74 -17.43 -12.11
CA THR A 140 -4.56 -16.04 -11.69
C THR A 140 -5.86 -15.50 -11.10
N ARG A 141 -5.79 -15.01 -9.85
CA ARG A 141 -6.85 -14.24 -9.21
C ARG A 141 -6.84 -12.80 -9.72
N ILE A 142 -7.96 -12.35 -10.28
CA ILE A 142 -8.08 -10.99 -10.82
C ILE A 142 -8.70 -10.08 -9.76
N VAL A 143 -8.07 -8.92 -9.57
CA VAL A 143 -8.56 -7.86 -8.70
C VAL A 143 -8.59 -6.55 -9.47
N LEU A 144 -9.77 -5.94 -9.57
CA LEU A 144 -9.91 -4.62 -10.16
C LEU A 144 -9.86 -3.56 -9.06
N LEU A 145 -9.05 -2.53 -9.27
CA LEU A 145 -8.91 -1.40 -8.36
C LEU A 145 -9.43 -0.14 -9.06
N GLY A 146 -10.50 0.45 -8.52
CA GLY A 146 -10.89 1.80 -8.88
C GLY A 146 -9.75 2.77 -8.57
N SER A 147 -9.31 3.55 -9.56
CA SER A 147 -8.17 4.46 -9.42
C SER A 147 -8.39 5.48 -8.30
N SER A 148 -7.30 5.89 -7.63
CA SER A 148 -7.34 7.07 -6.75
C SER A 148 -7.87 8.29 -7.53
N PRO A 149 -8.54 9.23 -6.84
CA PRO A 149 -9.32 10.27 -7.49
C PRO A 149 -8.47 11.39 -8.07
N TYR A 150 -9.02 12.07 -9.06
CA TYR A 150 -8.62 13.43 -9.39
C TYR A 150 -9.28 14.39 -8.38
N ASP A 151 -8.50 15.20 -7.67
CA ASP A 151 -9.01 16.10 -6.63
C ASP A 151 -9.51 17.42 -7.24
N GLU A 152 -10.80 17.47 -7.57
CA GLU A 152 -11.44 18.64 -8.16
C GLU A 152 -11.54 19.83 -7.19
N ASP A 153 -11.59 19.55 -5.89
CA ASP A 153 -12.02 20.48 -4.84
C ASP A 153 -10.85 21.16 -4.12
N VAL A 154 -9.64 20.56 -4.12
CA VAL A 154 -8.46 21.17 -3.50
C VAL A 154 -8.14 22.55 -4.09
N VAL A 155 -7.70 23.48 -3.25
CA VAL A 155 -7.20 24.79 -3.66
C VAL A 155 -5.68 24.72 -3.77
N ILE A 156 -5.16 24.74 -5.01
CA ILE A 156 -3.73 24.75 -5.30
C ILE A 156 -3.41 25.99 -6.15
N PRO A 157 -2.48 26.87 -5.72
CA PRO A 157 -2.05 28.02 -6.51
C PRO A 157 -1.58 27.60 -7.91
N ASP A 158 -1.99 28.37 -8.92
CA ASP A 158 -1.61 28.17 -10.33
C ASP A 158 -1.96 26.79 -10.92
N ASN A 159 -2.84 26.02 -10.28
CA ASN A 159 -3.34 24.74 -10.77
C ASN A 159 -4.87 24.78 -10.93
N THR A 160 -5.33 25.02 -12.16
CA THR A 160 -6.75 25.09 -12.51
C THR A 160 -7.38 23.71 -12.49
N SER A 161 -8.48 23.57 -11.74
CA SER A 161 -9.24 22.32 -11.67
C SER A 161 -9.90 21.95 -13.02
N LEU A 162 -9.94 20.66 -13.33
CA LEU A 162 -10.63 20.06 -14.46
C LEU A 162 -12.00 19.56 -13.97
N LYS A 163 -13.03 20.38 -14.16
CA LYS A 163 -14.37 20.10 -13.61
C LYS A 163 -14.96 18.83 -14.22
N ASN A 164 -15.60 18.00 -13.41
CA ASN A 164 -16.23 16.73 -13.79
C ASN A 164 -15.26 15.63 -14.26
N LYS A 165 -13.94 15.83 -14.21
CA LYS A 165 -12.97 14.78 -14.55
C LYS A 165 -13.12 13.57 -13.62
N ASN A 166 -13.23 13.78 -12.31
CA ASN A 166 -13.38 12.68 -11.36
C ASN A 166 -14.75 12.01 -11.50
N LYS A 167 -15.79 12.75 -11.90
CA LYS A 167 -17.09 12.16 -12.26
C LYS A 167 -16.97 11.20 -13.46
N ALA A 168 -16.18 11.54 -14.47
CA ALA A 168 -15.88 10.62 -15.57
C ALA A 168 -15.06 9.41 -15.10
N MET A 169 -14.09 9.61 -14.20
CA MET A 169 -13.35 8.50 -13.57
C MET A 169 -14.28 7.56 -12.79
N GLN A 170 -15.26 8.08 -12.06
CA GLN A 170 -16.24 7.26 -11.34
C GLN A 170 -17.06 6.37 -12.30
N ARG A 171 -17.43 6.87 -13.48
CA ARG A 171 -18.06 6.04 -14.53
C ARG A 171 -17.15 4.91 -15.03
N ILE A 172 -15.84 5.13 -15.05
CA ILE A 172 -14.84 4.09 -15.37
C ILE A 172 -14.80 3.03 -14.25
N VAL A 173 -14.74 3.50 -13.00
CA VAL A 173 -14.80 2.65 -11.81
C VAL A 173 -16.08 1.81 -11.78
N ASP A 174 -17.22 2.37 -12.19
CA ASP A 174 -18.51 1.68 -12.22
C ASP A 174 -18.52 0.49 -13.18
N PHE A 175 -17.97 0.63 -14.39
CA PHE A 175 -17.92 -0.51 -15.30
C PHE A 175 -16.88 -1.55 -14.87
N GLN A 176 -15.79 -1.15 -14.20
CA GLN A 176 -14.87 -2.10 -13.56
C GLN A 176 -15.60 -2.89 -12.47
N ARG A 177 -16.36 -2.24 -11.59
CA ARG A 177 -17.17 -2.88 -10.54
C ARG A 177 -18.20 -3.86 -11.12
N ALA A 178 -18.89 -3.45 -12.18
CA ALA A 178 -19.86 -4.29 -12.88
C ALA A 178 -19.19 -5.52 -13.52
N SER A 179 -18.04 -5.33 -14.17
CA SER A 179 -17.23 -6.42 -14.75
C SER A 179 -16.72 -7.39 -13.69
N ALA A 180 -16.19 -6.91 -12.57
CA ALA A 180 -15.74 -7.77 -11.48
C ALA A 180 -16.90 -8.63 -10.95
N THR A 181 -18.07 -8.03 -10.77
CA THR A 181 -19.29 -8.76 -10.37
C THR A 181 -19.66 -9.83 -11.39
N ALA A 182 -19.69 -9.50 -12.68
CA ALA A 182 -20.07 -10.42 -13.75
C ALA A 182 -19.09 -11.61 -13.88
N ASN A 183 -17.80 -11.36 -13.71
CA ASN A 183 -16.74 -12.38 -13.83
C ASN A 183 -16.39 -13.06 -12.50
N LYS A 184 -17.04 -12.68 -11.39
CA LYS A 184 -16.70 -13.12 -10.02
C LYS A 184 -15.25 -12.82 -9.64
N TRP A 185 -14.73 -11.70 -10.11
CA TRP A 185 -13.46 -11.14 -9.68
C TRP A 185 -13.65 -10.26 -8.46
N GLU A 186 -12.56 -9.96 -7.78
CA GLU A 186 -12.58 -9.08 -6.62
C GLU A 186 -12.47 -7.62 -7.07
N PHE A 187 -13.04 -6.71 -6.29
CA PHE A 187 -13.03 -5.29 -6.59
C PHE A 187 -12.85 -4.47 -5.32
N LEU A 188 -12.04 -3.41 -5.41
CA LEU A 188 -11.90 -2.37 -4.39
C LEU A 188 -11.88 -1.01 -5.08
N ASP A 189 -12.53 -0.01 -4.48
CA ASP A 189 -12.48 1.36 -4.95
C ASP A 189 -11.59 2.23 -4.05
N PHE A 190 -10.61 2.92 -4.64
CA PHE A 190 -9.88 3.99 -3.95
C PHE A 190 -10.53 5.37 -4.15
N ASN A 191 -11.31 5.57 -5.20
CA ASN A 191 -11.83 6.88 -5.59
C ASN A 191 -12.74 7.48 -4.51
N GLU A 192 -13.86 6.81 -4.22
CA GLU A 192 -14.85 7.28 -3.25
C GLU A 192 -14.26 7.52 -1.84
N PRO A 193 -13.54 6.56 -1.21
CA PRO A 193 -13.02 6.77 0.14
C PRO A 193 -11.97 7.88 0.21
N MET A 194 -11.08 8.00 -0.77
CA MET A 194 -10.08 9.08 -0.78
C MET A 194 -10.73 10.44 -1.02
N THR A 195 -11.72 10.55 -1.92
CA THR A 195 -12.50 11.78 -2.09
C THR A 195 -13.22 12.17 -0.80
N ALA A 196 -13.82 11.21 -0.09
CA ALA A 196 -14.50 11.47 1.17
C ALA A 196 -13.53 11.97 2.27
N ILE A 197 -12.33 11.38 2.34
CA ILE A 197 -11.28 11.84 3.27
C ILE A 197 -10.82 13.26 2.93
N SER A 198 -10.44 13.52 1.66
CA SER A 198 -10.03 14.86 1.21
C SER A 198 -11.10 15.90 1.55
N LYS A 199 -12.37 15.66 1.15
CA LYS A 199 -13.49 16.59 1.40
C LYS A 199 -13.72 16.87 2.88
N ARG A 200 -13.51 15.88 3.75
CA ARG A 200 -13.66 16.06 5.20
C ARG A 200 -12.61 17.03 5.74
N VAL A 201 -11.34 16.86 5.36
CA VAL A 201 -10.23 17.70 5.82
C VAL A 201 -10.27 19.09 5.17
N GLN A 202 -10.65 19.16 3.89
CA GLN A 202 -10.77 20.41 3.12
C GLN A 202 -11.79 21.40 3.67
N LYS A 203 -12.71 20.97 4.54
CA LYS A 203 -13.60 21.88 5.28
C LYS A 203 -12.83 22.83 6.21
N GLU A 204 -11.68 22.39 6.72
CA GLU A 204 -10.84 23.14 7.64
C GLU A 204 -9.56 23.64 6.96
N ASP A 205 -8.96 22.84 6.08
CA ASP A 205 -7.80 23.20 5.27
C ASP A 205 -8.07 22.98 3.77
N PRO A 206 -8.54 24.01 3.04
CA PRO A 206 -8.84 23.90 1.61
C PRO A 206 -7.66 23.50 0.72
N SER A 207 -6.42 23.60 1.22
CA SER A 207 -5.21 23.20 0.48
C SER A 207 -4.84 21.73 0.65
N PHE A 208 -5.47 21.03 1.60
CA PHE A 208 -5.24 19.61 1.82
C PHE A 208 -5.69 18.77 0.62
N THR A 209 -4.86 17.81 0.22
CA THR A 209 -5.23 16.80 -0.77
C THR A 209 -4.41 15.52 -0.60
N LEU A 210 -5.04 14.37 -0.84
CA LEU A 210 -4.36 13.08 -1.00
C LEU A 210 -3.87 12.82 -2.43
N SER A 211 -4.16 13.69 -3.40
CA SER A 211 -3.79 13.53 -4.81
C SER A 211 -2.61 14.41 -5.23
N GLY A 212 -1.79 14.81 -4.26
CA GLY A 212 -0.54 15.56 -4.46
C GLY A 212 -0.69 16.95 -5.08
N THR A 213 0.43 17.53 -5.46
CA THR A 213 0.52 18.96 -5.88
C THR A 213 -0.13 19.26 -7.22
N ASP A 214 -0.53 18.23 -7.97
CA ASP A 214 -1.13 18.36 -9.29
C ASP A 214 -2.56 17.81 -9.40
N ARG A 215 -3.17 17.44 -8.26
CA ARG A 215 -4.50 16.80 -8.15
C ARG A 215 -4.57 15.39 -8.72
N VAL A 216 -3.47 14.83 -9.22
CA VAL A 216 -3.41 13.56 -9.96
C VAL A 216 -2.58 12.53 -9.22
N HIS A 217 -1.37 12.88 -8.80
CA HIS A 217 -0.38 11.94 -8.27
C HIS A 217 -0.28 12.05 -6.75
N PRO A 218 -0.81 11.07 -5.98
CA PRO A 218 -0.64 11.04 -4.54
C PRO A 218 0.83 11.18 -4.12
N ASP A 219 1.06 11.93 -3.05
CA ASP A 219 2.34 11.92 -2.34
C ASP A 219 2.44 10.67 -1.45
N LEU A 220 3.50 10.53 -0.66
CA LEU A 220 3.73 9.33 0.16
C LEU A 220 2.60 9.06 1.16
N ASP A 221 1.97 10.10 1.72
CA ASP A 221 0.82 9.96 2.62
C ASP A 221 -0.42 9.42 1.88
N GLY A 222 -0.68 9.92 0.68
CA GLY A 222 -1.78 9.44 -0.17
C GLY A 222 -1.59 7.98 -0.58
N HIS A 223 -0.36 7.59 -0.91
CA HIS A 223 -0.01 6.19 -1.15
C HIS A 223 -0.15 5.31 0.11
N MET A 224 0.13 5.85 1.29
CA MET A 224 -0.09 5.13 2.55
C MET A 224 -1.58 4.96 2.85
N VAL A 225 -2.42 5.96 2.54
CA VAL A 225 -3.89 5.83 2.62
C VAL A 225 -4.39 4.74 1.66
N MET A 226 -3.89 4.69 0.42
CA MET A 226 -4.24 3.61 -0.52
C MET A 226 -3.83 2.23 0.01
N ALA A 227 -2.63 2.11 0.58
CA ALA A 227 -2.15 0.87 1.20
C ALA A 227 -3.04 0.45 2.38
N TYR A 228 -3.38 1.39 3.27
CA TYR A 228 -4.31 1.17 4.37
C TYR A 228 -5.69 0.69 3.88
N LEU A 229 -6.26 1.34 2.86
CA LEU A 229 -7.57 0.95 2.31
C LEU A 229 -7.54 -0.47 1.73
N LEU A 230 -6.47 -0.84 1.02
CA LEU A 230 -6.30 -2.19 0.50
C LEU A 230 -6.12 -3.23 1.62
N LEU A 231 -5.28 -2.95 2.61
CA LEU A 231 -5.10 -3.83 3.77
C LEU A 231 -6.41 -3.98 4.58
N LYS A 232 -7.20 -2.91 4.67
CA LYS A 232 -8.53 -2.93 5.31
C LYS A 232 -9.50 -3.81 4.52
N ALA A 233 -9.51 -3.68 3.20
CA ALA A 233 -10.28 -4.54 2.31
C ALA A 233 -9.82 -6.01 2.36
N GLN A 234 -8.55 -6.25 2.72
CA GLN A 234 -7.99 -7.56 3.02
C GLN A 234 -8.35 -8.12 4.40
N GLY A 235 -9.14 -7.39 5.20
CA GLY A 235 -9.61 -7.85 6.50
C GLY A 235 -8.59 -7.71 7.62
N PHE A 236 -7.57 -6.85 7.47
CA PHE A 236 -6.55 -6.63 8.51
C PHE A 236 -6.94 -5.59 9.56
N SER A 237 -8.05 -4.88 9.38
CA SER A 237 -8.54 -3.94 10.40
C SER A 237 -8.92 -4.68 11.69
N GLY A 238 -8.42 -4.18 12.81
CA GLY A 238 -8.55 -4.78 14.14
C GLY A 238 -7.52 -5.88 14.45
N GLN A 239 -6.66 -6.26 13.49
CA GLN A 239 -5.61 -7.23 13.75
C GLN A 239 -4.40 -6.56 14.41
N LYS A 240 -4.13 -6.98 15.65
CA LYS A 240 -3.03 -6.45 16.47
C LYS A 240 -1.69 -6.99 16.00
N VAL A 241 -0.64 -6.21 16.28
CA VAL A 241 0.74 -6.67 16.15
C VAL A 241 0.98 -7.84 17.08
N ALA A 242 0.71 -7.60 18.36
CA ALA A 242 0.68 -8.56 19.45
C ALA A 242 -0.10 -7.95 20.61
N GLU A 243 -0.56 -8.78 21.54
CA GLU A 243 -1.09 -8.31 22.83
C GLU A 243 -0.51 -9.14 23.97
N MET A 244 0.11 -8.44 24.90
CA MET A 244 0.72 -8.98 26.10
C MET A 244 -0.07 -8.46 27.30
N GLU A 245 -0.82 -9.31 27.98
CA GLU A 245 -1.51 -8.95 29.21
C GLU A 245 -1.02 -9.84 30.35
N ILE A 246 -0.38 -9.22 31.35
CA ILE A 246 0.16 -9.92 32.53
C ILE A 246 -0.36 -9.30 33.82
N ASP A 247 -0.61 -10.13 34.82
CA ASP A 247 -0.80 -9.72 36.21
C ASP A 247 0.45 -10.09 37.00
N VAL A 248 1.26 -9.08 37.30
CA VAL A 248 2.52 -9.30 38.02
C VAL A 248 2.29 -9.60 39.50
N SER A 249 1.17 -9.19 40.10
CA SER A 249 0.89 -9.52 41.51
C SER A 249 0.70 -11.02 41.72
N ASN A 250 0.14 -11.70 40.71
CA ASN A 250 -0.09 -13.15 40.71
C ASN A 250 0.89 -13.92 39.80
N GLN A 251 1.88 -13.24 39.21
CA GLN A 251 2.84 -13.82 38.24
C GLN A 251 2.16 -14.60 37.11
N LYS A 252 1.04 -14.08 36.60
CA LYS A 252 0.16 -14.79 35.67
C LYS A 252 0.08 -14.07 34.33
N ILE A 253 0.17 -14.84 33.24
CA ILE A 253 -0.20 -14.39 31.90
C ILE A 253 -1.73 -14.44 31.79
N ILE A 254 -2.35 -13.29 31.53
CA ILE A 254 -3.79 -13.18 31.27
C ILE A 254 -4.06 -13.40 29.78
N ASN A 255 -3.28 -12.74 28.91
CA ASN A 255 -3.37 -12.88 27.47
C ASN A 255 -1.97 -12.82 26.83
N ALA A 256 -1.78 -13.61 25.78
CA ALA A 256 -0.60 -13.59 24.92
C ALA A 256 -1.07 -13.87 23.49
N SER A 257 -1.49 -12.82 22.79
CA SER A 257 -1.95 -12.91 21.40
C SER A 257 -0.81 -12.58 20.44
N ASN A 258 -0.62 -13.44 19.44
CA ASN A 258 0.44 -13.34 18.43
C ASN A 258 1.87 -13.17 19.00
N CYS A 259 2.10 -13.72 20.18
CA CYS A 259 3.38 -13.74 20.86
C CYS A 259 3.45 -14.87 21.89
N ASN A 260 4.65 -15.10 22.41
CA ASN A 260 4.91 -15.94 23.57
C ASN A 260 5.56 -15.10 24.68
N LEU A 261 5.13 -15.33 25.92
CA LEU A 261 5.66 -14.69 27.12
C LEU A 261 6.22 -15.77 28.05
N SER A 262 7.43 -15.58 28.56
CA SER A 262 8.06 -16.49 29.52
C SER A 262 8.85 -15.75 30.59
N ASP A 263 9.34 -16.50 31.58
CA ASP A 263 10.31 -16.01 32.57
C ASP A 263 9.88 -14.74 33.31
N ILE A 264 8.60 -14.67 33.68
CA ILE A 264 8.03 -13.58 34.48
C ILE A 264 8.59 -13.69 35.90
N VAL A 265 9.55 -12.81 36.20
CA VAL A 265 10.27 -12.81 37.46
C VAL A 265 10.18 -11.45 38.14
N LYS A 266 10.02 -11.50 39.46
CA LYS A 266 10.17 -10.31 40.31
C LYS A 266 11.65 -10.03 40.49
N THR A 267 12.07 -8.79 40.28
CA THR A 267 13.44 -8.34 40.53
C THR A 267 13.48 -7.48 41.79
N GLY A 268 14.69 -7.13 42.26
CA GLY A 268 14.85 -6.24 43.42
C GLY A 268 14.22 -4.86 43.21
N THR A 269 14.12 -4.41 41.96
CA THR A 269 13.64 -3.08 41.58
C THR A 269 12.34 -3.10 40.78
N GLY A 270 11.73 -4.26 40.51
CA GLY A 270 10.47 -4.36 39.78
C GLY A 270 10.22 -5.75 39.19
N TRP A 271 10.07 -5.82 37.86
CA TRP A 271 9.67 -7.04 37.15
C TRP A 271 10.42 -7.18 35.83
N SER A 272 10.62 -8.42 35.37
CA SER A 272 11.11 -8.69 34.02
C SER A 272 10.51 -9.96 33.44
N PHE A 273 10.42 -10.05 32.12
CA PHE A 273 9.92 -11.22 31.39
C PHE A 273 10.45 -11.20 29.96
N ASP A 274 10.42 -12.37 29.33
CA ASP A 274 10.83 -12.56 27.94
C ASP A 274 9.60 -12.46 27.04
N TYR A 275 9.74 -11.75 25.93
CA TYR A 275 8.69 -11.52 24.94
C TYR A 275 9.18 -11.94 23.55
N HIS A 276 8.51 -12.92 22.96
CA HIS A 276 8.76 -13.34 21.60
C HIS A 276 7.53 -13.05 20.74
N ALA A 277 7.57 -12.00 19.93
CA ALA A 277 6.50 -11.68 18.98
C ALA A 277 6.53 -12.63 17.78
N ASN A 278 5.39 -12.92 17.16
CA ASN A 278 5.36 -13.63 15.87
C ASN A 278 5.46 -12.67 14.67
N ALA A 279 5.45 -11.35 14.93
CA ALA A 279 5.50 -10.33 13.91
C ALA A 279 6.01 -8.99 14.48
N LEU A 280 6.50 -8.13 13.60
CA LEU A 280 7.05 -6.82 13.95
C LEU A 280 5.98 -5.70 13.84
N PRO A 281 6.16 -4.56 14.53
CA PRO A 281 5.36 -3.37 14.26
C PRO A 281 5.58 -2.87 12.83
N TYR A 282 4.57 -2.22 12.26
CA TYR A 282 4.69 -1.58 10.96
C TYR A 282 5.48 -0.27 11.11
N PRO A 283 6.63 -0.10 10.42
CA PRO A 283 7.41 1.12 10.46
C PRO A 283 6.82 2.15 9.50
N LEU A 284 6.78 3.41 9.92
CA LEU A 284 6.32 4.54 9.11
C LEU A 284 7.49 5.47 8.82
N ASP A 285 7.76 5.73 7.55
CA ASP A 285 8.78 6.69 7.14
C ASP A 285 8.31 8.12 7.42
N THR A 286 9.16 8.92 8.05
CA THR A 286 8.93 10.32 8.38
C THR A 286 9.58 11.28 7.38
N VAL A 287 10.24 10.77 6.36
CA VAL A 287 10.90 11.55 5.31
C VAL A 287 9.99 11.68 4.08
N ALA A 288 9.80 12.92 3.61
CA ALA A 288 9.19 13.21 2.32
C ALA A 288 10.18 12.89 1.18
N ARG A 289 10.23 11.62 0.77
CA ARG A 289 11.14 11.12 -0.29
C ARG A 289 10.58 11.42 -1.68
N GLY A 290 11.49 11.65 -2.62
CA GLY A 290 11.18 11.89 -4.02
C GLY A 290 11.11 13.38 -4.37
N TRP A 291 11.40 13.67 -5.63
CA TRP A 291 11.42 15.03 -6.13
C TRP A 291 10.04 15.70 -6.00
N GLY A 292 9.99 16.82 -5.29
CA GLY A 292 8.76 17.60 -5.10
C GLY A 292 7.83 17.09 -4.00
N SER A 293 8.13 15.96 -3.36
CA SER A 293 7.36 15.45 -2.21
C SER A 293 7.34 16.48 -1.06
N LYS A 294 6.19 16.57 -0.39
CA LYS A 294 5.91 17.47 0.74
C LYS A 294 5.47 16.71 1.99
N LYS A 295 4.96 15.49 1.82
CA LYS A 295 4.41 14.67 2.89
C LYS A 295 5.06 13.29 2.90
N SER A 296 5.35 12.82 4.10
CA SER A 296 5.91 11.50 4.38
C SER A 296 4.83 10.42 4.46
N GLN A 297 5.24 9.16 4.55
CA GLN A 297 4.32 8.05 4.81
C GLN A 297 3.59 8.23 6.17
N PHE A 298 4.30 8.72 7.19
CA PHE A 298 3.78 8.98 8.54
C PHE A 298 2.62 9.98 8.55
N ASP A 299 2.62 10.99 7.67
CA ASP A 299 1.60 12.04 7.65
C ASP A 299 0.19 11.50 7.34
N ALA A 300 0.08 10.29 6.77
CA ALA A 300 -1.21 9.62 6.57
C ALA A 300 -1.98 9.35 7.88
N LEU A 301 -1.27 9.24 9.01
CA LEU A 301 -1.89 9.02 10.33
C LEU A 301 -2.85 10.16 10.73
N ALA A 302 -2.69 11.36 10.16
CA ALA A 302 -3.58 12.47 10.43
C ALA A 302 -5.01 12.24 9.90
N VAL A 303 -5.18 11.32 8.94
CA VAL A 303 -6.43 11.16 8.20
C VAL A 303 -7.01 9.75 8.21
N VAL A 304 -6.23 8.74 8.60
CA VAL A 304 -6.70 7.36 8.78
C VAL A 304 -6.22 6.78 10.12
N PRO A 305 -7.06 5.97 10.81
CA PRO A 305 -6.73 5.38 12.12
C PRO A 305 -5.84 4.13 11.97
N PHE A 306 -4.71 4.26 11.26
CA PHE A 306 -3.85 3.12 10.94
C PHE A 306 -3.20 2.52 12.20
N MET A 307 -2.82 3.36 13.17
CA MET A 307 -2.24 2.89 14.43
C MET A 307 -3.23 2.07 15.24
N GLU A 308 -4.49 2.51 15.28
CA GLU A 308 -5.57 1.84 16.02
C GLU A 308 -6.04 0.57 15.32
N GLU A 309 -6.13 0.58 13.99
CA GLU A 309 -6.70 -0.54 13.24
C GLU A 309 -5.68 -1.61 12.84
N MET A 310 -4.40 -1.27 12.65
CA MET A 310 -3.45 -2.17 11.98
C MET A 310 -2.04 -2.20 12.61
N ASN A 311 -1.75 -1.36 13.60
CA ASN A 311 -0.42 -1.26 14.18
C ASN A 311 -0.45 -1.15 15.72
N GLN A 312 -1.12 -2.12 16.37
CA GLN A 312 -1.22 -2.20 17.83
C GLN A 312 -0.35 -3.31 18.42
N GLU A 313 0.77 -2.97 19.03
CA GLU A 313 1.61 -3.87 19.84
C GLU A 313 1.38 -3.59 21.33
N LEU A 314 0.32 -4.18 21.91
CA LEU A 314 -0.16 -3.75 23.23
C LEU A 314 0.58 -4.44 24.38
N LEU A 315 1.16 -3.64 25.27
CA LEU A 315 1.69 -4.05 26.57
C LEU A 315 0.75 -3.62 27.69
N ILE A 316 0.12 -4.59 28.35
CA ILE A 316 -0.82 -4.39 29.45
C ILE A 316 -0.28 -5.10 30.70
N VAL A 317 -0.01 -4.33 31.76
CA VAL A 317 0.58 -4.86 33.00
C VAL A 317 -0.28 -4.45 34.19
N LYS A 318 -0.95 -5.44 34.79
CA LYS A 318 -1.79 -5.29 35.98
C LYS A 318 -1.00 -5.60 37.25
N GLY A 319 -1.42 -5.02 38.37
CA GLY A 319 -0.83 -5.28 39.68
C GLY A 319 0.42 -4.45 40.03
N LEU A 320 0.84 -3.53 39.17
CA LEU A 320 1.88 -2.55 39.48
C LEU A 320 1.36 -1.48 40.47
N LYS A 321 2.30 -0.81 41.16
CA LYS A 321 2.04 0.36 42.01
C LYS A 321 3.11 1.42 41.84
N GLY A 322 2.71 2.68 41.64
CA GLY A 322 3.62 3.81 41.42
C GLY A 322 4.01 3.96 39.95
N ASN A 323 5.22 4.46 39.69
CA ASN A 323 5.74 4.73 38.35
C ASN A 323 6.88 3.76 38.02
N TYR A 324 6.94 3.34 36.76
CA TYR A 324 7.97 2.42 36.26
C TYR A 324 8.60 2.98 34.98
N LYS A 325 9.89 2.73 34.82
CA LYS A 325 10.58 2.77 33.53
C LYS A 325 10.34 1.45 32.81
N LEU A 326 9.97 1.52 31.54
CA LEU A 326 10.04 0.39 30.62
C LEU A 326 11.42 0.35 30.00
N LEU A 327 12.09 -0.79 30.12
CA LEU A 327 13.29 -1.10 29.36
C LEU A 327 13.02 -2.31 28.47
N ILE A 328 13.52 -2.29 27.24
CA ILE A 328 13.50 -3.43 26.33
C ILE A 328 14.94 -3.69 25.89
N ASP A 329 15.43 -4.90 26.11
CA ASP A 329 16.84 -5.29 25.88
C ASP A 329 17.85 -4.35 26.61
N GLY A 330 17.43 -3.77 27.73
CA GLY A 330 18.25 -2.84 28.53
C GLY A 330 18.17 -1.37 28.09
N GLU A 331 17.50 -1.05 26.98
CA GLU A 331 17.31 0.32 26.51
C GLU A 331 16.09 0.96 27.20
N GLU A 332 16.23 2.18 27.75
CA GLU A 332 15.11 2.92 28.35
C GLU A 332 14.17 3.41 27.25
N ILE A 333 12.95 2.88 27.24
CA ILE A 333 11.91 3.23 26.25
C ILE A 333 11.12 4.45 26.72
N GLY A 334 10.77 4.48 28.00
CA GLY A 334 10.00 5.58 28.59
C GLY A 334 9.52 5.27 30.00
N LYS A 335 8.67 6.15 30.53
CA LYS A 335 8.14 6.06 31.90
C LYS A 335 6.63 6.18 31.89
N TRP A 336 5.98 5.31 32.65
CA TRP A 336 4.53 5.30 32.80
C TRP A 336 4.13 4.97 34.23
N SER A 337 2.96 5.44 34.61
CA SER A 337 2.28 5.04 35.84
C SER A 337 1.74 3.62 35.71
N ALA A 338 1.53 2.97 36.87
CA ALA A 338 0.85 1.68 36.93
C ALA A 338 -0.55 1.70 36.27
N ALA A 339 -1.25 2.85 36.30
CA ALA A 339 -2.56 3.00 35.68
C ALA A 339 -2.47 2.99 34.14
N GLU A 340 -1.45 3.62 33.57
CA GLU A 340 -1.20 3.60 32.13
C GLU A 340 -0.79 2.21 31.64
N PHE A 341 0.07 1.51 32.39
CA PHE A 341 0.36 0.10 32.11
C PHE A 341 -0.89 -0.78 32.18
N ALA A 342 -1.78 -0.56 33.16
CA ALA A 342 -3.02 -1.32 33.27
C ALA A 342 -4.03 -0.99 32.15
N LYS A 343 -3.98 0.22 31.59
CA LYS A 343 -4.78 0.64 30.43
C LYS A 343 -4.24 0.04 29.12
N GLY A 344 -2.92 -0.12 29.03
CA GLY A 344 -2.23 -0.64 27.86
C GLY A 344 -1.45 0.45 27.12
N ILE A 345 -0.20 0.13 26.79
CA ILE A 345 0.71 0.98 26.02
C ILE A 345 0.91 0.33 24.66
N ASN A 346 0.74 1.08 23.57
CA ASN A 346 1.04 0.59 22.23
C ASN A 346 2.55 0.76 21.96
N LEU A 347 3.31 -0.32 22.00
CA LEU A 347 4.75 -0.29 21.73
C LEU A 347 5.07 0.10 20.28
N ALA A 348 4.14 -0.11 19.34
CA ALA A 348 4.32 0.25 17.94
C ALA A 348 4.32 1.77 17.70
N THR A 349 3.91 2.59 18.67
CA THR A 349 4.05 4.07 18.61
C THR A 349 5.40 4.56 19.15
N LEU A 350 6.27 3.65 19.60
CA LEU A 350 7.52 3.96 20.27
C LEU A 350 8.68 3.55 19.36
N ASP A 351 9.19 4.53 18.60
CA ASP A 351 10.20 4.31 17.57
C ASP A 351 11.55 3.84 18.12
N ASN A 352 11.82 4.12 19.38
CA ASN A 352 13.03 3.73 20.11
C ASN A 352 13.01 2.27 20.61
N THR A 353 11.97 1.47 20.35
CA THR A 353 11.99 0.05 20.74
C THR A 353 12.90 -0.77 19.81
N PRO A 354 13.64 -1.78 20.32
CA PRO A 354 14.51 -2.61 19.49
C PRO A 354 13.80 -3.33 18.32
N GLN A 355 12.54 -3.71 18.49
CA GLN A 355 11.73 -4.31 17.42
C GLN A 355 11.21 -3.29 16.40
N TYR A 356 10.95 -2.04 16.79
CA TYR A 356 10.63 -0.97 15.82
C TYR A 356 11.88 -0.57 15.03
N GLN A 357 13.04 -0.49 15.68
CA GLN A 357 14.33 -0.30 15.01
C GLN A 357 14.69 -1.45 14.06
N GLN A 358 14.25 -2.68 14.36
CA GLN A 358 14.35 -3.82 13.43
C GLN A 358 13.41 -3.62 12.23
N ALA A 359 12.17 -3.16 12.45
CA ALA A 359 11.21 -2.88 11.40
C ALA A 359 11.69 -1.75 10.46
N LEU A 360 12.26 -0.65 10.99
CA LEU A 360 12.84 0.43 10.19
C LEU A 360 13.94 -0.04 9.23
N ARG A 361 14.75 -1.03 9.62
CA ARG A 361 15.74 -1.62 8.70
C ARG A 361 15.07 -2.29 7.51
N ILE A 362 13.94 -2.99 7.73
CA ILE A 362 13.16 -3.63 6.66
C ILE A 362 12.55 -2.57 5.75
N MET A 363 12.02 -1.48 6.31
CA MET A 363 11.51 -0.34 5.55
C MET A 363 12.56 0.22 4.59
N HIS A 364 13.77 0.52 5.09
CA HIS A 364 14.85 1.06 4.26
C HIS A 364 15.32 0.07 3.18
N LEU A 365 15.44 -1.22 3.52
CA LEU A 365 15.77 -2.25 2.52
C LEU A 365 14.68 -2.38 1.44
N ASN A 366 13.40 -2.23 1.81
CA ASN A 366 12.29 -2.27 0.86
C ASN A 366 12.24 -1.01 -0.02
N GLU A 367 12.64 0.13 0.50
CA GLU A 367 12.78 1.38 -0.26
C GLU A 367 13.88 1.26 -1.32
N GLU A 368 15.09 0.80 -0.94
CA GLU A 368 16.18 0.52 -1.89
C GLU A 368 15.73 -0.46 -2.99
N ARG A 369 14.98 -1.50 -2.61
CA ARG A 369 14.41 -2.48 -3.54
C ARG A 369 13.43 -1.82 -4.50
N TRP A 370 12.55 -0.93 -4.01
CA TRP A 370 11.60 -0.17 -4.83
C TRP A 370 12.33 0.75 -5.82
N GLU A 371 13.39 1.44 -5.40
CA GLU A 371 14.18 2.31 -6.28
C GLU A 371 14.83 1.53 -7.44
N ILE A 372 15.35 0.33 -7.17
CA ILE A 372 15.92 -0.53 -8.22
C ILE A 372 14.80 -1.03 -9.15
N GLU A 373 13.65 -1.42 -8.61
CA GLU A 373 12.49 -1.83 -9.40
C GLU A 373 11.99 -0.71 -10.34
N ARG A 374 11.99 0.55 -9.88
CA ARG A 374 11.69 1.72 -10.72
C ARG A 374 12.58 1.78 -11.96
N ARG A 375 13.85 1.38 -11.88
CA ARG A 375 14.74 1.34 -13.06
C ARG A 375 14.20 0.41 -14.15
N PHE A 376 13.60 -0.72 -13.77
CA PHE A 376 12.93 -1.63 -14.71
C PHE A 376 11.64 -1.05 -15.27
N ARG A 377 10.96 -0.15 -14.56
CA ARG A 377 9.75 0.54 -15.05
C ARG A 377 10.10 1.62 -16.05
N GLU A 378 11.16 2.39 -15.79
CA GLU A 378 11.73 3.33 -16.75
C GLU A 378 12.19 2.62 -18.04
N TYR A 379 12.85 1.45 -17.92
CA TYR A 379 13.18 0.60 -19.07
C TYR A 379 11.93 0.13 -19.83
N ALA A 380 10.92 -0.36 -19.11
CA ALA A 380 9.68 -0.82 -19.72
C ALA A 380 8.93 0.30 -20.44
N TRP A 381 8.91 1.52 -19.90
CA TRP A 381 8.35 2.69 -20.60
C TRP A 381 9.03 2.90 -21.96
N VAL A 382 10.36 2.82 -22.02
CA VAL A 382 11.09 2.96 -23.30
C VAL A 382 10.74 1.82 -24.26
N GLN A 383 10.59 0.59 -23.76
CA GLN A 383 10.22 -0.56 -24.58
C GLN A 383 8.81 -0.45 -25.15
N TYR A 384 7.80 -0.25 -24.30
CA TYR A 384 6.40 -0.34 -24.71
C TYR A 384 5.86 0.98 -25.27
N ASN A 385 6.24 2.12 -24.72
CA ASN A 385 5.65 3.41 -25.11
C ASN A 385 6.43 4.05 -26.26
N PHE A 386 7.74 3.78 -26.38
CA PHE A 386 8.56 4.33 -27.47
C PHE A 386 8.91 3.31 -28.56
N PHE A 387 9.46 2.13 -28.21
CA PHE A 387 9.99 1.19 -29.21
C PHE A 387 8.96 0.26 -29.85
N GLN A 388 7.97 -0.22 -29.10
CA GLN A 388 6.92 -1.11 -29.63
C GLN A 388 6.18 -0.49 -30.83
N PRO A 389 5.73 0.78 -30.81
CA PRO A 389 5.10 1.40 -31.98
C PRO A 389 6.03 1.58 -33.19
N LYS A 390 7.35 1.42 -33.00
CA LYS A 390 8.37 1.53 -34.05
C LYS A 390 8.89 0.18 -34.53
N GLY A 391 8.30 -0.94 -34.07
CA GLY A 391 8.75 -2.28 -34.41
C GLY A 391 10.13 -2.63 -33.84
N LEU A 392 10.52 -2.01 -32.72
CA LEU A 392 11.83 -2.16 -32.08
C LEU A 392 11.75 -2.71 -30.66
N LEU A 393 10.60 -3.27 -30.27
CA LEU A 393 10.44 -3.90 -28.96
C LEU A 393 11.55 -4.95 -28.74
N ASP A 394 12.26 -4.83 -27.63
CA ASP A 394 13.38 -5.67 -27.20
C ASP A 394 14.57 -5.74 -28.17
N ALA A 395 14.61 -4.88 -29.20
CA ALA A 395 15.69 -4.87 -30.19
C ALA A 395 17.06 -4.64 -29.54
N ASN A 396 17.13 -3.76 -28.51
CA ASN A 396 18.30 -3.54 -27.64
C ASN A 396 19.65 -3.50 -28.38
N ASN A 397 19.70 -2.86 -29.55
CA ASN A 397 20.84 -2.89 -30.46
C ASN A 397 21.17 -1.49 -31.01
N ARG A 398 22.14 -1.42 -31.92
CA ARG A 398 22.57 -0.16 -32.56
C ARG A 398 21.42 0.58 -33.24
N ARG A 399 20.51 -0.14 -33.90
CA ARG A 399 19.35 0.46 -34.57
C ARG A 399 18.40 1.11 -33.57
N ALA A 400 18.17 0.47 -32.41
CA ALA A 400 17.34 1.04 -31.35
C ALA A 400 17.96 2.34 -30.79
N ILE A 401 19.29 2.38 -30.62
CA ILE A 401 20.01 3.61 -30.22
C ILE A 401 19.81 4.74 -31.24
N GLU A 402 20.03 4.45 -32.52
CA GLU A 402 19.89 5.45 -33.59
C GLU A 402 18.49 6.03 -33.64
N VAL A 403 17.46 5.18 -33.54
CA VAL A 403 16.07 5.62 -33.53
C VAL A 403 15.75 6.41 -32.27
N LEU A 404 16.27 6.03 -31.10
CA LEU A 404 16.06 6.82 -29.89
C LEU A 404 16.69 8.22 -30.02
N ASP A 405 17.95 8.29 -30.45
CA ASP A 405 18.69 9.55 -30.55
C ASP A 405 18.08 10.53 -31.58
N GLN A 406 17.35 10.04 -32.58
CA GLN A 406 16.58 10.88 -33.52
C GLN A 406 15.39 11.61 -32.88
N TYR A 407 14.83 11.09 -31.78
CA TYR A 407 13.58 11.58 -31.19
C TYR A 407 13.78 12.25 -29.83
N LYS A 408 14.86 11.97 -29.10
CA LYS A 408 15.03 12.47 -27.72
C LYS A 408 14.97 14.00 -27.60
N GLU A 409 15.43 14.74 -28.60
CA GLU A 409 15.38 16.22 -28.53
C GLU A 409 13.95 16.78 -28.62
N LYS A 410 13.00 15.99 -29.13
CA LYS A 410 11.58 16.35 -29.29
C LYS A 410 10.69 15.78 -28.19
N ASP A 411 11.22 14.90 -27.34
CA ASP A 411 10.49 14.20 -26.29
C ASP A 411 11.29 14.26 -24.98
N GLY A 412 10.84 15.14 -24.06
CA GLY A 412 11.49 15.34 -22.77
C GLY A 412 11.51 14.08 -21.89
N TRP A 413 10.50 13.22 -21.98
CA TRP A 413 10.43 11.95 -21.23
C TRP A 413 11.45 10.96 -21.78
N LEU A 414 11.52 10.83 -23.10
CA LEU A 414 12.52 9.98 -23.75
C LEU A 414 13.95 10.46 -23.47
N ARG A 415 14.16 11.78 -23.49
CA ARG A 415 15.45 12.39 -23.14
C ARG A 415 15.86 12.07 -21.70
N ALA A 416 14.94 12.21 -20.75
CA ALA A 416 15.19 11.90 -19.35
C ALA A 416 15.55 10.41 -19.13
N LYS A 417 14.99 9.51 -19.94
CA LYS A 417 15.22 8.06 -19.88
C LYS A 417 16.40 7.57 -20.72
N ARG A 418 17.05 8.44 -21.51
CA ARG A 418 18.12 8.04 -22.44
C ARG A 418 19.31 7.38 -21.75
N ASP A 419 19.77 7.98 -20.65
CA ASP A 419 20.91 7.46 -19.88
C ASP A 419 20.56 6.10 -19.27
N LEU A 420 19.39 5.99 -18.64
CA LEU A 420 18.91 4.73 -18.08
C LEU A 420 18.80 3.64 -19.15
N TYR A 421 18.20 3.94 -20.31
CA TYR A 421 18.11 2.97 -21.41
C TYR A 421 19.48 2.54 -21.92
N SER A 422 20.47 3.45 -21.98
CA SER A 422 21.83 3.12 -22.41
C SER A 422 22.49 2.04 -21.55
N LYS A 423 22.09 1.94 -20.28
CA LYS A 423 22.51 0.90 -19.34
C LYS A 423 21.59 -0.32 -19.46
N ALA A 424 20.29 -0.09 -19.35
CA ALA A 424 19.26 -1.12 -19.27
C ALA A 424 19.10 -1.93 -20.56
N MET A 425 19.57 -1.45 -21.72
CA MET A 425 19.53 -2.23 -22.96
C MET A 425 20.39 -3.50 -22.89
N PHE A 426 21.43 -3.52 -22.07
CA PHE A 426 22.28 -4.68 -21.87
C PHE A 426 21.65 -5.67 -20.86
N PRO A 427 21.45 -6.95 -21.24
CA PRO A 427 20.86 -7.94 -20.35
C PRO A 427 21.69 -8.19 -19.08
N GLU A 428 23.00 -8.06 -19.14
CA GLU A 428 23.92 -8.23 -18.00
C GLU A 428 23.67 -7.18 -16.92
N VAL A 429 23.40 -5.93 -17.32
CA VAL A 429 23.05 -4.84 -16.39
C VAL A 429 21.71 -5.12 -15.73
N ARG A 430 20.69 -5.54 -16.51
CA ARG A 430 19.38 -5.90 -15.97
C ARG A 430 19.48 -7.10 -15.01
N GLN A 431 20.32 -8.08 -15.34
CA GLN A 431 20.59 -9.22 -14.47
C GLN A 431 21.25 -8.77 -13.16
N ALA A 432 22.23 -7.87 -13.19
CA ALA A 432 22.86 -7.32 -12.00
C ALA A 432 21.84 -6.59 -11.09
N TRP A 433 21.00 -5.72 -11.65
CA TRP A 433 19.93 -5.06 -10.88
C TRP A 433 18.95 -6.05 -10.26
N GLN A 434 18.61 -7.13 -10.97
CA GLN A 434 17.76 -8.18 -10.40
C GLN A 434 18.47 -8.93 -9.25
N HIS A 435 19.79 -9.13 -9.33
CA HIS A 435 20.56 -9.72 -8.23
C HIS A 435 20.58 -8.80 -7.02
N GLU A 436 20.71 -7.47 -7.21
CA GLU A 436 20.60 -6.49 -6.12
C GLU A 436 19.23 -6.61 -5.41
N ILE A 437 18.12 -6.62 -6.17
CA ILE A 437 16.78 -6.85 -5.62
C ILE A 437 16.71 -8.16 -4.82
N ASN A 438 17.26 -9.26 -5.37
CA ASN A 438 17.23 -10.56 -4.72
C ASN A 438 17.99 -10.55 -3.39
N VAL A 439 19.16 -9.89 -3.33
CA VAL A 439 19.95 -9.74 -2.10
C VAL A 439 19.19 -8.92 -1.05
N LEU A 440 18.54 -7.83 -1.45
CA LEU A 440 17.71 -7.03 -0.55
C LEU A 440 16.55 -7.85 0.00
N LEU A 441 15.85 -8.61 -0.84
CA LEU A 441 14.74 -9.48 -0.40
C LEU A 441 15.18 -10.60 0.54
N GLN A 442 16.32 -11.24 0.28
CA GLN A 442 16.91 -12.24 1.19
C GLN A 442 17.28 -11.62 2.53
N THR A 443 17.86 -10.41 2.51
CA THR A 443 18.22 -9.66 3.72
C THR A 443 16.97 -9.29 4.52
N ILE A 444 15.92 -8.79 3.86
CA ILE A 444 14.62 -8.51 4.48
C ILE A 444 14.07 -9.76 5.14
N LYS A 445 14.05 -10.91 4.46
CA LYS A 445 13.55 -12.17 5.02
C LYS A 445 14.28 -12.54 6.30
N HIS A 446 15.62 -12.41 6.32
CA HIS A 446 16.42 -12.66 7.52
C HIS A 446 16.13 -11.66 8.66
N VAL A 447 16.09 -10.36 8.34
CA VAL A 447 15.89 -9.29 9.31
C VAL A 447 14.45 -9.24 9.82
N SER A 448 13.48 -9.78 9.09
CA SER A 448 12.05 -9.77 9.45
C SER A 448 11.67 -10.71 10.60
N ILE A 449 12.50 -11.71 10.91
CA ILE A 449 12.21 -12.66 11.98
C ILE A 449 12.33 -11.97 13.35
N PRO A 450 11.23 -11.86 14.13
CA PRO A 450 11.30 -11.25 15.45
C PRO A 450 12.27 -12.00 16.36
N LYS A 451 13.01 -11.24 17.16
CA LYS A 451 13.87 -11.79 18.21
C LYS A 451 13.12 -11.79 19.53
N THR A 452 13.45 -12.73 20.42
CA THR A 452 13.03 -12.64 21.82
C THR A 452 13.62 -11.39 22.44
N ARG A 453 12.77 -10.58 23.08
CA ARG A 453 13.10 -9.32 23.73
C ARG A 453 12.97 -9.47 25.24
N LYS A 454 13.92 -8.93 25.99
CA LYS A 454 13.84 -8.86 27.45
C LYS A 454 13.10 -7.60 27.85
N ILE A 455 11.88 -7.73 28.34
CA ILE A 455 11.11 -6.61 28.88
C ILE A 455 11.40 -6.48 30.38
N SER A 456 11.74 -5.27 30.83
CA SER A 456 11.97 -4.95 32.23
C SER A 456 11.19 -3.72 32.65
N LEU A 457 10.51 -3.81 33.79
CA LEU A 457 9.76 -2.74 34.43
C LEU A 457 10.47 -2.38 35.72
N VAL A 458 11.16 -1.25 35.73
CA VAL A 458 11.98 -0.82 36.87
C VAL A 458 11.26 0.30 37.59
N ARG A 459 10.97 0.10 38.88
CA ARG A 459 10.31 1.10 39.72
C ARG A 459 11.22 2.31 39.85
N ASN A 460 10.67 3.49 39.60
CA ASN A 460 11.36 4.77 39.84
C ASN A 460 11.57 5.02 41.33
#